data_AF-A0A178W974-F1
#
_entry.id   AF-A0A178W974-F1
#
_cell.length_a   1.000
_cell.length_b   1.000
_cell.length_c   1.000
_cell.angle_alpha   90.00
_cell.angle_beta   90.00
_cell.angle_gamma   90.00
#
_symmetry.space_group_name_H-M   'P 1'
#
loop_
_entity.id
_entity.type
_entity.pdbx_description
1 polymer ?
#
loop_
_entity_poly.entity_id
_entity_poly.type
_entity_poly.pdbx_seq_one_letter_code
_entity_poly.pdbx_strand_id
1 'polypeptide(L)'
;MEQFFALFTIFLSFAFSGRCSDVFSRSDFPEGFLFGAGTSAYQWEGAAAEDGRKPSVWDTLCYSRNIGNGDVTCDGYHKYKEDVKLMVDTNLDAFRFSISWSRLIPSKSS
;
A
#
# COMPACT_ATOMS: atom_id res chain seq x y z
N MET A 1 -10.93 14.08 -53.11
CA MET A 1 -10.44 15.27 -52.38
C MET A 1 -10.74 15.12 -50.89
N GLU A 2 -12.01 14.87 -50.53
CA GLU A 2 -12.49 14.64 -49.16
C GLU A 2 -11.69 13.61 -48.33
N GLN A 3 -11.38 12.44 -48.89
CA GLN A 3 -10.72 11.36 -48.14
C GLN A 3 -9.25 11.65 -47.81
N PHE A 4 -8.59 12.47 -48.63
CA PHE A 4 -7.22 12.90 -48.38
C PHE A 4 -7.18 13.95 -47.26
N PHE A 5 -8.19 14.83 -47.22
CA PHE A 5 -8.37 15.80 -46.15
C PHE A 5 -8.67 15.12 -44.81
N ALA A 6 -9.52 14.09 -44.80
CA ALA A 6 -9.87 13.31 -43.61
C ALA A 6 -8.65 12.56 -43.02
N LEU A 7 -7.83 11.93 -43.87
CA LEU A 7 -6.60 11.27 -43.42
C LEU A 7 -5.57 12.27 -42.90
N PHE A 8 -5.47 13.45 -43.52
CA PHE A 8 -4.58 14.51 -43.07
C PHE A 8 -5.01 15.08 -41.71
N THR A 9 -6.31 15.30 -41.47
CA THR A 9 -6.81 15.74 -40.15
C THR A 9 -6.65 14.68 -39.06
N ILE A 10 -6.84 13.39 -39.38
CA ILE A 10 -6.57 12.28 -38.44
C ILE A 10 -5.07 12.23 -38.09
N PHE A 11 -4.20 12.40 -39.08
CA PHE A 11 -2.75 12.43 -38.86
C PHE A 11 -2.31 13.64 -38.04
N LEU A 12 -2.92 14.82 -38.29
CA LEU A 12 -2.66 16.05 -37.53
C LEU A 12 -3.13 15.93 -36.07
N SER A 13 -4.27 15.29 -35.82
CA SER A 13 -4.81 15.08 -34.46
C SER A 13 -4.00 14.03 -33.67
N PHE A 14 -3.45 13.02 -34.33
CA PHE A 14 -2.45 12.12 -33.72
C PHE A 14 -1.11 12.83 -33.44
N ALA A 15 -0.67 13.74 -34.32
CA ALA A 15 0.56 14.53 -34.12
C ALA A 15 0.42 15.59 -33.01
N PHE A 16 -0.79 16.13 -32.79
CA PHE A 16 -1.11 17.09 -31.72
C PHE A 16 -1.55 16.47 -30.40
N SER A 17 -1.60 15.14 -30.30
CA SER A 17 -1.69 14.43 -29.01
C SER A 17 -0.33 14.49 -28.30
N GLY A 18 0.23 15.69 -28.18
CA GLY A 18 1.36 15.99 -27.33
C GLY A 18 0.94 15.65 -25.90
N ARG A 19 1.63 14.65 -25.33
CA ARG A 19 1.43 14.16 -23.97
C ARG A 19 1.33 15.34 -23.00
N CYS A 20 0.16 15.53 -22.39
CA CYS A 20 0.10 16.18 -21.09
C CYS A 20 0.61 15.16 -20.08
N SER A 21 1.92 15.09 -19.91
CA SER A 21 2.46 14.52 -18.69
C SER A 21 2.37 15.63 -17.66
N ASP A 22 1.23 15.78 -16.99
CA ASP A 22 1.18 16.51 -15.73
C ASP A 22 1.94 15.67 -14.70
N VAL A 23 3.26 15.75 -14.78
CA VAL A 23 4.16 15.15 -13.79
C VAL A 23 4.08 16.07 -12.58
N PHE A 24 3.17 15.76 -11.67
CA PHE A 24 3.14 16.40 -10.36
C PHE A 24 4.43 16.09 -9.62
N SER A 25 4.96 17.11 -8.98
CA SER A 25 6.19 17.10 -8.19
C SER A 25 5.86 17.48 -6.75
N ARG A 26 6.80 17.21 -5.83
CA ARG A 26 6.63 17.61 -4.43
C ARG A 26 6.50 19.13 -4.25
N SER A 27 7.04 19.94 -5.16
CA SER A 27 6.93 21.41 -5.10
C SER A 27 5.55 21.95 -5.42
N ASP A 28 4.65 21.12 -5.96
CA ASP A 28 3.26 21.51 -6.23
C ASP A 28 2.39 21.48 -4.95
N PHE A 29 2.95 21.04 -3.83
CA PHE A 29 2.27 20.92 -2.54
C PHE A 29 2.84 21.93 -1.52
N PRO A 30 2.06 22.35 -0.50
CA PRO A 30 2.54 23.28 0.52
C PRO A 30 3.80 22.78 1.23
N GLU A 31 4.63 23.72 1.68
CA GLU A 31 5.78 23.38 2.51
C GLU A 31 5.33 22.59 3.76
N GLY A 32 6.03 21.50 4.06
CA GLY A 32 5.69 20.59 5.15
C GLY A 32 4.60 19.56 4.82
N PHE A 33 4.10 19.49 3.58
CA PHE A 33 3.20 18.41 3.18
C PHE A 33 3.91 17.05 3.24
N LEU A 34 3.30 16.10 3.97
CA LEU A 34 3.87 14.78 4.20
C LEU A 34 3.34 13.78 3.18
N PHE A 35 4.25 13.12 2.47
CA PHE A 35 3.94 11.95 1.64
C PHE A 35 4.34 10.69 2.39
N GLY A 36 3.44 9.71 2.43
CA GLY A 36 3.67 8.51 3.20
C GLY A 36 2.96 7.29 2.64
N ALA A 37 3.25 6.15 3.25
CA ALA A 37 2.59 4.88 2.98
C ALA A 37 1.83 4.38 4.22
N GLY A 38 0.90 3.46 4.03
CA GLY A 38 0.04 2.94 5.08
C GLY A 38 -0.14 1.44 5.02
N THR A 39 -0.10 0.79 6.19
CA THR A 39 -0.36 -0.64 6.34
C THR A 39 -1.31 -0.94 7.51
N SER A 40 -1.78 -2.18 7.62
CA SER A 40 -2.53 -2.70 8.77
C SER A 40 -1.91 -4.00 9.28
N ALA A 41 -2.02 -4.23 10.59
CA ALA A 41 -1.31 -5.30 11.29
C ALA A 41 -1.63 -6.67 10.71
N TYR A 42 -2.91 -6.99 10.52
CA TYR A 42 -3.32 -8.31 10.02
C TYR A 42 -2.89 -8.57 8.57
N GLN A 43 -2.77 -7.51 7.75
CA GLN A 43 -2.40 -7.64 6.35
C GLN A 43 -0.88 -7.70 6.13
N TRP A 44 -0.09 -7.26 7.10
CA TRP A 44 1.36 -7.05 6.93
C TRP A 44 2.24 -7.82 7.90
N GLU A 45 1.84 -7.95 9.18
CA GLU A 45 2.73 -8.53 10.20
C GLU A 45 3.02 -10.01 9.93
N GLY A 46 1.99 -10.83 9.73
CA GLY A 46 2.14 -12.30 9.82
C GLY A 46 2.44 -12.76 11.23
N ALA A 47 3.25 -13.82 11.35
CA ALA A 47 3.70 -14.41 12.62
C ALA A 47 2.51 -14.67 13.57
N ALA A 48 1.46 -15.32 13.04
CA ALA A 48 0.15 -15.38 13.68
C ALA A 48 0.15 -16.14 15.03
N ALA A 49 1.07 -17.09 15.21
CA ALA A 49 1.18 -17.94 16.39
C ALA A 49 2.47 -17.71 17.20
N GLU A 50 3.20 -16.64 16.92
CA GLU A 50 4.51 -16.36 17.52
C GLU A 50 4.40 -15.38 18.69
N ASP A 51 5.36 -15.48 19.61
CA ASP A 51 5.59 -14.54 20.72
C ASP A 51 4.33 -14.18 21.53
N GLY A 52 3.43 -15.15 21.68
CA GLY A 52 2.24 -15.02 22.51
C GLY A 52 1.05 -14.32 21.87
N ARG A 53 1.10 -13.95 20.58
CA ARG A 53 -0.07 -13.46 19.84
C ARG A 53 -1.21 -14.47 19.92
N LYS A 54 -2.42 -13.99 20.17
CA LYS A 54 -3.64 -14.80 20.13
C LYS A 54 -4.42 -14.59 18.84
N PRO A 55 -5.27 -15.56 18.44
CA PRO A 55 -6.15 -15.40 17.29
C PRO A 55 -7.03 -14.16 17.46
N SER A 56 -7.06 -13.32 16.43
CA SER A 56 -8.01 -12.24 16.28
C SER A 56 -9.32 -12.72 15.63
N VAL A 57 -10.29 -11.82 15.51
CA VAL A 57 -11.53 -12.09 14.78
C VAL A 57 -11.24 -12.42 13.31
N TRP A 58 -10.24 -11.77 12.71
CA TRP A 58 -9.86 -12.02 11.32
C TRP A 58 -9.27 -13.41 11.12
N ASP A 59 -8.42 -13.90 12.04
CA ASP A 59 -7.90 -15.28 11.97
C ASP A 59 -9.09 -16.27 11.99
N THR A 60 -10.00 -16.09 12.95
CA THR A 60 -11.20 -16.95 13.09
C THR A 60 -12.07 -16.93 11.84
N LEU A 61 -12.29 -15.75 11.26
CA LEU A 61 -13.09 -15.59 10.04
C LEU A 61 -12.43 -16.26 8.84
N CYS A 62 -11.12 -16.04 8.64
CA CYS A 62 -10.39 -16.59 7.51
C CYS A 62 -10.36 -18.12 7.56
N TYR A 63 -10.06 -18.71 8.73
CA TYR A 63 -10.07 -20.16 8.89
C TYR A 63 -11.47 -20.77 8.77
N SER A 64 -12.50 -20.16 9.38
CA SER A 64 -13.87 -20.69 9.32
C SER A 64 -14.46 -20.68 7.90
N ARG A 65 -14.02 -19.75 7.05
CA ARG A 65 -14.47 -19.65 5.66
C ARG A 65 -13.51 -20.27 4.65
N ASN A 66 -12.39 -20.83 5.11
CA ASN A 66 -11.32 -21.38 4.27
C ASN A 66 -10.89 -20.41 3.14
N ILE A 67 -10.73 -19.13 3.50
CA ILE A 67 -10.22 -18.07 2.60
C ILE A 67 -8.77 -17.72 2.98
N GLY A 68 -8.10 -16.91 2.16
CA GLY A 68 -6.74 -16.44 2.44
C GLY A 68 -6.61 -15.87 3.86
N ASN A 69 -5.56 -16.31 4.57
CA ASN A 69 -5.33 -15.99 5.98
C ASN A 69 -4.14 -15.03 6.17
N GLY A 70 -3.97 -14.57 7.41
CA GLY A 70 -2.91 -13.64 7.82
C GLY A 70 -1.71 -14.31 8.47
N ASP A 71 -1.46 -15.60 8.22
CA ASP A 71 -0.48 -16.37 9.01
C ASP A 71 0.96 -15.89 8.80
N VAL A 72 1.30 -15.59 7.53
CA VAL A 72 2.64 -15.13 7.12
C VAL A 72 2.56 -13.76 6.44
N THR A 73 1.65 -13.57 5.47
CA THR A 73 1.51 -12.32 4.69
C THR A 73 2.82 -11.86 4.04
N CYS A 74 3.19 -10.58 4.16
CA CYS A 74 4.48 -10.03 3.71
C CYS A 74 5.62 -10.28 4.72
N ASP A 75 5.35 -10.98 5.83
CA ASP A 75 6.31 -11.28 6.88
C ASP A 75 6.90 -10.03 7.56
N GLY A 76 6.07 -8.98 7.71
CA GLY A 76 6.46 -7.70 8.28
C GLY A 76 6.93 -7.80 9.73
N TYR A 77 6.46 -8.80 10.50
CA TYR A 77 6.90 -9.05 11.86
C TYR A 77 8.42 -9.27 11.94
N HIS A 78 8.97 -10.06 11.00
CA HIS A 78 10.39 -10.34 10.93
C HIS A 78 11.16 -9.30 10.11
N LYS A 79 10.50 -8.72 9.10
CA LYS A 79 11.15 -7.86 8.08
C LYS A 79 10.92 -6.37 8.25
N TYR A 80 10.33 -5.92 9.36
CA TYR A 80 10.02 -4.48 9.55
C TYR A 80 11.22 -3.55 9.35
N LYS A 81 12.45 -4.01 9.60
CA LYS A 81 13.68 -3.23 9.35
C LYS A 81 13.92 -2.98 7.86
N GLU A 82 13.58 -3.93 7.01
CA GLU A 82 13.67 -3.80 5.56
C GLU A 82 12.62 -2.81 5.05
N ASP A 83 11.41 -2.84 5.62
CA ASP A 83 10.36 -1.88 5.29
C ASP A 83 10.73 -0.44 5.70
N VAL A 84 11.30 -0.26 6.90
CA VAL A 84 11.83 1.05 7.34
C VAL A 84 12.92 1.54 6.40
N LYS A 85 13.81 0.65 5.95
CA LYS A 85 14.84 1.01 4.97
C LYS A 85 14.19 1.44 3.64
N LEU A 86 13.20 0.69 3.15
CA LEU A 86 12.49 1.03 1.92
C LEU A 86 11.80 2.39 2.00
N MET A 87 11.23 2.75 3.15
CA MET A 87 10.65 4.09 3.36
C MET A 87 11.68 5.21 3.20
N VAL A 88 12.89 5.00 3.71
CA VAL A 88 13.99 5.97 3.55
C VAL A 88 14.44 6.02 2.09
N ASP A 89 14.65 4.86 1.47
CA ASP A 89 15.11 4.76 0.07
C ASP A 89 14.11 5.36 -0.93
N THR A 90 12.82 5.38 -0.59
CA THR A 90 11.72 5.95 -1.40
C THR A 90 11.36 7.39 -1.03
N ASN A 91 12.08 8.00 -0.08
CA ASN A 91 11.87 9.38 0.36
C ASN A 91 10.44 9.66 0.87
N LEU A 92 9.90 8.75 1.69
CA LEU A 92 8.64 8.94 2.41
C LEU A 92 8.88 9.75 3.69
N ASP A 93 7.99 10.70 3.95
CA ASP A 93 8.00 11.53 5.17
C ASP A 93 7.27 10.85 6.33
N ALA A 94 6.32 9.97 6.04
CA ALA A 94 5.46 9.36 7.05
C ALA A 94 5.14 7.89 6.74
N PHE A 95 4.95 7.10 7.80
CA PHE A 95 4.44 5.74 7.68
C PHE A 95 3.40 5.46 8.74
N ARG A 96 2.22 5.08 8.27
CA ARG A 96 1.08 4.75 9.12
C ARG A 96 0.96 3.23 9.22
N PHE A 97 1.05 2.70 10.43
CA PHE A 97 0.73 1.31 10.70
C PHE A 97 -0.26 1.22 11.87
N SER A 98 -0.93 0.08 11.99
CA SER A 98 -1.77 -0.22 13.15
C SER A 98 -1.06 -1.24 14.04
N ILE A 99 -1.34 -1.20 15.34
CA ILE A 99 -0.82 -2.19 16.29
C ILE A 99 -1.83 -3.33 16.42
N SER A 100 -1.37 -4.58 16.29
CA SER A 100 -2.21 -5.77 16.55
C SER A 100 -2.62 -5.84 18.02
N TRP A 101 -3.91 -5.64 18.30
CA TRP A 101 -4.45 -5.78 19.66
C TRP A 101 -4.25 -7.20 20.20
N SER A 102 -4.46 -8.22 19.37
CA SER A 102 -4.32 -9.63 19.80
C SER A 102 -2.87 -10.03 20.08
N ARG A 103 -1.90 -9.21 19.67
CA ARG A 103 -0.48 -9.32 20.01
C ARG A 103 -0.15 -8.54 21.28
N LEU A 104 -0.61 -7.29 21.40
CA LEU A 104 -0.28 -6.41 22.54
C LEU A 104 -1.02 -6.79 23.82
N ILE A 105 -2.31 -7.14 23.70
CA ILE A 105 -3.18 -7.51 24.82
C ILE A 105 -3.86 -8.85 24.47
N PRO A 106 -3.12 -9.96 24.58
CA PRO A 106 -3.58 -11.29 24.17
C PRO A 106 -4.68 -11.87 25.08
N SER A 107 -4.77 -11.42 26.34
CA SER A 107 -5.84 -11.81 27.26
C SER A 107 -6.90 -10.71 27.35
N LYS A 108 -8.18 -11.07 27.23
CA LYS A 108 -9.25 -10.20 27.73
C LYS A 108 -9.03 -10.02 29.23
N SER A 109 -9.10 -8.78 29.72
CA SER A 109 -9.27 -8.54 31.15
C SER A 109 -10.49 -9.34 31.61
N SER A 110 -10.22 -10.36 32.42
CA SER A 110 -11.21 -11.16 33.15
C SER A 110 -12.10 -10.27 34.02
#